data_AF-A0A4R6U0L5-F1
#
_entry.id   AF-A0A4R6U0L5-F1
#
_cell.length_a   1.000
_cell.length_b   1.000
_cell.length_c   1.000
_cell.angle_alpha   90.00
_cell.angle_beta   90.00
_cell.angle_gamma   90.00
#
_symmetry.space_group_name_H-M   'P 1'
#
loop_
_entity.id
_entity.type
_entity.pdbx_description
1 polymer ?
#
loop_
_entity_poly.entity_id
_entity_poly.type
_entity_poly.pdbx_seq_one_letter_code
_entity_poly.pdbx_strand_id
1 'polypeptide(L)' 'MKDGAVLMYLKDDQLYPVVLTDEQNFVLQMTTRLFEPLKLVDHPQPAVNLFEKKKE' A
#
# COMPACT_ATOMS: atom_id res chain seq x y z
N MET A 1 -16.03 -0.42 -3.92
CA MET A 1 -14.66 -0.47 -4.49
C MET A 1 -14.30 -1.95 -4.56
N LYS A 2 -13.80 -2.46 -5.69
CA LYS A 2 -13.40 -3.87 -5.79
C LYS A 2 -12.20 -4.08 -4.85
N ASP A 3 -12.23 -5.12 -4.03
CA ASP A 3 -11.16 -5.44 -3.08
C ASP A 3 -9.83 -5.63 -3.83
N GLY A 4 -8.91 -4.69 -3.65
CA GLY A 4 -7.65 -4.64 -4.39
C GLY A 4 -6.66 -3.69 -3.72
N ALA A 5 -5.38 -3.85 -4.07
CA ALA A 5 -4.33 -3.01 -3.50
C ALA A 5 -4.49 -1.56 -3.98
N VAL A 6 -4.28 -0.59 -3.09
CA VAL A 6 -4.26 0.84 -3.43
C VAL A 6 -2.90 1.41 -3.07
N LEU A 7 -2.29 2.16 -3.99
CA LEU A 7 -1.06 2.88 -3.72
C LEU A 7 -1.37 4.19 -3.01
N MET A 8 -0.81 4.36 -1.82
CA MET A 8 -0.89 5.59 -1.04
C MET A 8 0.50 6.22 -0.92
N TYR A 9 0.57 7.54 -1.04
CA TYR A 9 1.75 8.32 -0.72
C TYR A 9 1.64 8.86 0.70
N LEU A 10 2.68 8.66 1.51
CA LEU A 10 2.76 9.18 2.87
C LEU A 10 3.65 10.41 2.90
N LYS A 11 3.14 11.51 3.46
CA LYS A 11 3.91 12.72 3.72
C LYS A 11 3.36 13.42 4.95
N ASP A 12 4.26 13.83 5.86
CA ASP A 12 3.90 14.55 7.09
C ASP A 12 2.80 13.83 7.89
N ASP A 13 2.94 12.50 8.04
CA ASP A 13 1.97 11.59 8.68
C ASP A 13 0.56 11.55 8.06
N GLN A 14 0.40 12.11 6.85
CA GLN A 14 -0.85 12.09 6.09
C GLN A 14 -0.75 11.20 4.86
N LEU A 15 -1.79 10.39 4.64
CA LEU A 15 -1.91 9.51 3.47
C LEU A 15 -2.67 10.21 2.34
N TYR A 16 -2.10 10.13 1.14
CA TYR A 16 -2.67 10.68 -0.08
C TYR A 16 -2.86 9.56 -1.11
N PRO A 17 -4.05 9.42 -1.71
CA PRO A 17 -4.26 8.46 -2.78
C PRO A 17 -3.43 8.86 -4.00
N VAL A 18 -2.73 7.89 -4.59
CA VAL A 18 -2.04 8.08 -5.87
C VAL A 18 -2.96 7.61 -6.98
N VAL A 19 -3.27 8.51 -7.92
CA VAL A 19 -4.01 8.14 -9.12
C VAL A 19 -3.08 7.37 -10.04
N LEU A 20 -3.47 6.14 -10.37
CA LEU A 20 -2.74 5.27 -11.28
C LEU A 20 -3.46 5.22 -12.62
N THR A 21 -2.69 5.07 -13.69
CA THR A 21 -3.25 4.63 -14.97
C THR A 21 -3.70 3.18 -14.88
N ASP A 22 -4.51 2.73 -15.83
CA ASP A 22 -5.00 1.34 -15.87
C ASP A 22 -3.84 0.33 -15.92
N GLU A 23 -2.79 0.63 -16.69
CA GLU A 23 -1.59 -0.20 -16.81
C GLU A 23 -0.83 -0.29 -15.47
N GLN A 24 -0.63 0.85 -14.80
CA GLN A 24 0.04 0.89 -13.49
C GLN A 24 -0.76 0.14 -12.42
N ASN A 25 -2.08 0.30 -12.44
CA ASN A 25 -2.97 -0.44 -11.55
C ASN A 25 -2.89 -1.95 -11.82
N PHE A 26 -2.88 -2.37 -13.09
CA PHE A 26 -2.73 -3.78 -13.46
C PHE A 26 -1.43 -4.37 -12.90
N VAL A 27 -0.30 -3.66 -13.07
CA VAL A 27 0.99 -4.07 -12.52
C VAL A 27 0.94 -4.17 -10.99
N LEU A 28 0.32 -3.21 -10.30
CA LEU A 28 0.14 -3.25 -8.85
C LEU A 28 -0.68 -4.48 -8.42
N GLN A 29 -1.82 -4.76 -9.06
CA GLN A 29 -2.64 -5.92 -8.71
C GLN A 29 -1.91 -7.25 -9.01
N MET A 30 -1.11 -7.32 -10.07
CA MET A 30 -0.34 -8.52 -10.41
C MET A 30 0.80 -8.78 -9.42
N THR A 31 1.57 -7.74 -9.10
CA THR A 31 2.69 -7.85 -8.15
C THR A 31 2.20 -8.22 -6.75
N THR A 32 1.11 -7.62 -6.30
CA THR A 32 0.52 -7.89 -4.97
C THR A 32 -0.10 -9.27 -4.82
N ARG A 33 -0.46 -9.94 -5.93
CA ARG A 33 -0.89 -11.35 -5.92
C ARG A 33 0.27 -12.35 -5.87
N LEU A 34 1.43 -11.98 -6.41
CA LEU A 34 2.61 -12.85 -6.53
C LEU A 34 3.48 -12.83 -5.27
N PHE A 35 3.40 -11.78 -4.46
CA PHE A 35 4.17 -11.63 -3.22
C PHE A 35 3.19 -11.51 -2.02
N GLU A 36 3.15 -12.51 -1.12
CA GLU A 36 2.29 -12.53 0.09
C GLU A 36 2.75 -11.54 1.18
N PRO A 37 1.82 -11.01 2.01
CA PRO A 37 0.61 -10.34 1.59
C PRO A 37 0.70 -8.86 1.99
N LEU A 38 0.15 -7.97 1.17
CA LEU A 38 -0.30 -6.70 1.70
C LEU A 38 -1.25 -7.02 2.86
N LYS A 39 -0.86 -6.61 4.08
CA LYS A 39 -1.71 -6.75 5.25
C LYS A 39 -3.00 -5.98 4.98
N LEU A 40 -4.09 -6.71 4.78
CA LEU A 40 -5.44 -6.17 4.91
C LEU A 40 -5.54 -5.59 6.32
N VAL A 41 -5.81 -4.30 6.41
CA VAL A 41 -6.08 -3.67 7.69
C VAL A 41 -7.50 -3.14 7.66
N ASP A 42 -8.30 -3.64 8.60
CA ASP A 42 -9.69 -3.25 8.79
C ASP A 42 -9.86 -1.79 9.24
N HIS A 43 -8.76 -1.15 9.66
CA HIS A 43 -8.71 0.21 10.17
C HIS A 43 -7.47 0.90 9.59
N PRO A 44 -7.50 2.21 9.29
CA PRO A 44 -6.28 2.93 8.91
C PRO A 44 -5.23 2.79 10.01
N GLN A 45 -4.12 2.10 9.75
CA GLN A 45 -3.03 2.06 10.71
C GLN A 45 -2.29 3.39 10.71
N PRO A 46 -1.85 3.87 11.88
CA PRO A 46 -0.83 4.90 11.92
C PRO A 46 0.36 4.42 11.07
N ALA A 47 0.93 5.34 10.29
CA ALA A 47 2.05 5.00 9.43
C ALA A 47 3.21 4.46 10.28
N VAL A 48 3.72 3.28 9.91
CA VAL A 48 4.90 2.70 10.53
C VAL A 48 5.98 2.61 9.49
N ASN A 49 7.09 3.31 9.71
CA ASN A 49 8.27 3.18 8.87
C ASN A 49 8.87 1.77 9.03
N LEU A 50 8.73 0.94 8.01
CA LEU A 50 9.25 -0.44 8.03
C LEU A 50 10.79 -0.50 8.03
N PHE A 51 11.48 0.57 7.65
CA PHE A 51 12.95 0.66 7.75
C PHE A 51 13.42 0.93 9.19
N GLU A 52 12.60 1.61 10.00
CA GLU A 52 12.90 1.83 11.42
C GLU A 52 12.69 0.57 12.26
N LYS A 53 11.77 -0.32 11.84
CA LYS A 53 11.49 -1.59 12.51
C LYS A 53 12.58 -2.67 12.36
N LYS A 54 13.60 -2.47 11.52
CA LYS A 54 14.70 -3.45 11.33
C LYS A 54 15.83 -3.33 12.37
N LYS A 55 15.67 -2.51 13.42
CA LYS A 55 16.58 -2.49 14.58
C LYS A 55 16.04 -3.37 15.73
N GLU A 56 15.93 -4.67 15.53
CA GLU A 56 15.92 -5.68 16.60
C GLU A 56 16.65 -6.94 16.13
#